data_AF-A0AAV8Z2L8-F1
#
_entry.id   AF-A0AAV8Z2L8-F1
#
_cell.length_a   1.000
_cell.length_b   1.000
_cell.length_c   1.000
_cell.angle_alpha   90.00
_cell.angle_beta   90.00
_cell.angle_gamma   90.00
#
_symmetry.space_group_name_H-M   'P 1'
#
loop_
_entity.id
_entity.type
_entity.pdbx_description
1 polymer ?
#
loop_
_entity_poly.entity_id
_entity_poly.type
_entity_poly.pdbx_seq_one_letter_code
_entity_poly.pdbx_strand_id
1 'polypeptide(L)'
;MNINSSLTEKDLFSWIEKSLEGEKLRNYEFNITVPKCYKTLISDNMEVLVLDNLKKCGYELYDRKKSFNVHHLKAILKEYGKFHALSFALRNQRLEVFNILTTFETDVFKGFLEADMIKRSLRKAVINALNILKERRDLNLMKKFKKLLKKDTADMLLDLVSEKEPQSVILHGDCWNNNFMFKYQEQAPAFEELREDETFGDMLILDNERKDLYYQRIKAVISHYFENTV
;
A
#
# COMPACT_ATOMS: atom_id res chain seq x y z
N MET A 1 4.46 -6.28 -34.52
CA MET A 1 3.04 -6.52 -34.17
C MET A 1 2.64 -5.44 -33.18
N ASN A 2 1.93 -4.42 -33.64
CA ASN A 2 1.42 -3.33 -32.80
C ASN A 2 0.29 -3.89 -31.93
N ILE A 3 0.57 -4.05 -30.64
CA ILE A 3 -0.48 -4.25 -29.64
C ILE A 3 -1.11 -2.87 -29.44
N ASN A 4 -2.31 -2.68 -29.98
CA ASN A 4 -3.13 -1.50 -29.70
C ASN A 4 -3.27 -1.36 -28.18
N SER A 5 -2.75 -0.26 -27.62
CA SER A 5 -2.81 0.17 -26.23
C SER A 5 -4.21 0.63 -25.79
N SER A 6 -5.26 -0.07 -26.21
CA SER A 6 -6.65 0.40 -26.07
C SER A 6 -7.36 -0.03 -24.79
N LEU A 7 -6.64 -0.54 -23.78
CA LEU A 7 -7.20 -0.86 -22.47
C LEU A 7 -6.79 0.25 -21.48
N THR A 8 -7.78 1.06 -21.13
CA THR A 8 -7.69 2.20 -20.21
C THR A 8 -8.05 1.77 -18.78
N GLU A 9 -7.81 2.62 -17.77
CA GLU A 9 -8.34 2.40 -16.41
C GLU A 9 -9.85 2.10 -16.40
N LYS A 10 -10.61 2.66 -17.35
CA LYS A 10 -12.04 2.37 -17.54
C LYS A 10 -12.31 0.89 -17.80
N ASP A 11 -11.41 0.23 -18.52
CA ASP A 11 -11.54 -1.18 -18.85
C ASP A 11 -11.19 -2.06 -17.66
N LEU A 12 -10.27 -1.61 -16.80
CA LEU A 12 -10.03 -2.21 -15.49
C LEU A 12 -11.29 -2.10 -14.60
N PHE A 13 -11.86 -0.90 -14.46
CA PHE A 13 -13.08 -0.69 -13.66
C PHE A 13 -14.29 -1.44 -14.21
N SER A 14 -14.51 -1.39 -15.53
CA SER A 14 -15.55 -2.14 -16.23
C SER A 14 -15.35 -3.65 -16.11
N TRP A 15 -14.11 -4.13 -16.12
CA TRP A 15 -13.80 -5.52 -15.84
C TRP A 15 -14.09 -5.89 -14.39
N ILE A 16 -13.68 -5.08 -13.41
CA ILE A 16 -14.02 -5.30 -12.00
C ILE A 16 -15.54 -5.45 -11.89
N GLU A 17 -16.31 -4.49 -12.39
CA GLU A 17 -17.78 -4.56 -12.38
C GLU A 17 -18.32 -5.84 -13.04
N LYS A 18 -17.88 -6.18 -14.26
CA LYS A 18 -18.34 -7.39 -14.97
C LYS A 18 -17.91 -8.70 -14.32
N SER A 19 -16.73 -8.73 -13.71
CA SER A 19 -16.24 -9.89 -12.97
C SER A 19 -17.05 -10.10 -11.67
N LEU A 20 -17.58 -9.04 -11.08
CA LEU A 20 -18.54 -9.14 -9.98
C LEU A 20 -19.92 -9.63 -10.44
N GLU A 21 -20.30 -9.38 -11.70
CA GLU A 21 -21.59 -9.80 -12.28
C GLU A 21 -21.59 -11.23 -12.86
N GLY A 22 -20.41 -11.80 -13.16
CA GLY A 22 -20.26 -13.07 -13.87
C GLY A 22 -20.58 -14.33 -13.05
N GLU A 23 -21.42 -15.23 -13.61
CA GLU A 23 -22.01 -16.40 -12.94
C GLU A 23 -21.03 -17.44 -12.33
N LYS A 24 -19.73 -17.36 -12.61
CA LYS A 24 -18.71 -18.27 -12.03
C LYS A 24 -18.06 -17.77 -10.73
N LEU A 25 -18.24 -16.49 -10.38
CA LEU A 25 -17.84 -15.94 -9.08
C LEU A 25 -19.00 -15.90 -8.08
N ARG A 26 -20.22 -16.31 -8.47
CA ARG A 26 -21.43 -16.33 -7.62
C ARG A 26 -21.32 -17.08 -6.29
N ASN A 27 -20.36 -17.99 -6.14
CA ASN A 27 -20.14 -18.67 -4.85
C ASN A 27 -19.26 -17.87 -3.87
N TYR A 28 -18.66 -16.77 -4.33
CA TYR A 28 -17.93 -15.81 -3.51
C TYR A 28 -18.37 -14.40 -3.91
N GLU A 29 -19.25 -13.77 -3.11
CA GLU A 29 -19.55 -12.34 -3.26
C GLU A 29 -18.29 -11.51 -3.00
N PHE A 30 -17.48 -11.29 -4.03
CA PHE A 30 -16.36 -10.36 -3.99
C PHE A 30 -16.87 -8.92 -4.11
N ASN A 31 -17.81 -8.50 -3.29
CA ASN A 31 -18.21 -7.09 -3.22
C ASN A 31 -17.02 -6.25 -2.73
N ILE A 32 -16.19 -5.78 -3.68
CA ILE A 32 -15.14 -4.80 -3.42
C ILE A 32 -15.80 -3.43 -3.39
N THR A 33 -15.45 -2.65 -2.38
CA THR A 33 -15.96 -1.30 -2.18
C THR A 33 -15.15 -0.31 -3.01
N VAL A 34 -15.44 -0.19 -4.30
CA VAL A 34 -14.91 0.89 -5.16
C VAL A 34 -16.04 1.78 -5.68
N PRO A 35 -15.81 3.09 -5.87
CA PRO A 35 -16.80 3.95 -6.51
C PRO A 35 -16.99 3.53 -7.97
N LYS A 36 -18.23 3.52 -8.45
CA LYS A 36 -18.53 3.30 -9.86
C LYS A 36 -17.82 4.33 -10.73
N CYS A 37 -17.18 3.88 -11.80
CA CYS A 37 -16.58 4.77 -12.80
C CYS A 37 -17.56 4.98 -13.95
N TYR A 38 -18.09 6.20 -14.07
CA TYR A 38 -19.05 6.54 -15.13
C TYR A 38 -18.35 6.92 -16.45
N LYS A 39 -17.22 7.62 -16.35
CA LYS A 39 -16.51 8.12 -17.52
C LYS A 39 -15.05 8.34 -17.21
N THR A 40 -14.21 8.09 -18.21
CA THR A 40 -12.81 8.47 -18.23
C THR A 40 -12.55 9.34 -19.46
N LEU A 41 -11.58 10.25 -19.36
CA LEU A 41 -11.06 11.03 -20.48
C LEU A 41 -9.55 11.15 -20.29
N ILE A 42 -8.79 10.81 -21.33
CA ILE A 42 -7.33 10.98 -21.37
C ILE A 42 -7.02 11.80 -22.62
N SER A 43 -6.22 12.85 -22.47
CA SER A 43 -5.68 13.69 -23.53
C SER A 43 -4.31 14.21 -23.10
N ASP A 44 -3.53 14.76 -24.03
CA ASP A 44 -2.11 15.11 -23.84
C ASP A 44 -1.79 15.88 -22.55
N ASN A 45 -2.72 16.68 -22.02
CA ASN A 45 -2.54 17.45 -20.78
C ASN A 45 -3.72 17.33 -19.80
N MET A 46 -4.61 16.35 -19.97
CA MET A 46 -5.78 16.22 -19.11
C MET A 46 -6.23 14.77 -18.96
N GLU A 47 -6.31 14.36 -17.69
CA GLU A 47 -6.86 13.09 -17.25
C GLU A 47 -8.07 13.37 -16.35
N VAL A 48 -9.22 12.78 -16.67
CA VAL A 48 -10.46 12.98 -15.91
C VAL A 48 -11.09 11.63 -15.60
N LEU A 49 -11.44 11.43 -14.34
CA LEU A 49 -12.27 10.33 -13.86
C LEU A 49 -13.58 10.91 -13.30
N VAL A 50 -14.70 10.40 -13.80
CA VAL A 50 -16.04 10.71 -13.29
C VAL A 50 -16.51 9.52 -12.47
N LEU A 51 -16.50 9.68 -11.15
CA LEU A 51 -16.77 8.62 -10.19
C LEU A 51 -18.03 8.90 -9.36
N ASP A 52 -18.57 7.86 -8.74
CA ASP A 52 -19.61 7.98 -7.73
C ASP A 52 -19.22 8.93 -6.59
N ASN A 53 -20.17 9.77 -6.17
CA ASN A 53 -19.98 10.62 -5.00
C ASN A 53 -20.28 9.83 -3.71
N LEU A 54 -19.26 9.17 -3.18
CA LEU A 54 -19.38 8.33 -1.99
C LEU A 54 -19.86 9.08 -0.73
N LYS A 55 -19.69 10.40 -0.65
CA LYS A 55 -20.26 11.20 0.47
C LYS A 55 -21.77 11.09 0.54
N LYS A 56 -22.47 11.02 -0.61
CA LYS A 56 -23.93 10.81 -0.65
C LYS A 56 -24.35 9.45 -0.11
N CYS A 57 -23.43 8.50 -0.09
CA CYS A 57 -23.63 7.14 0.42
C CYS A 57 -23.26 7.00 1.90
N GLY A 58 -22.91 8.09 2.58
CA GLY A 58 -22.51 8.10 4.00
C GLY A 58 -21.05 7.75 4.26
N TYR A 59 -20.19 7.78 3.24
CA TYR A 59 -18.75 7.62 3.42
C TYR A 59 -18.08 8.95 3.74
N GLU A 60 -17.11 8.92 4.63
CA GLU A 60 -16.35 10.08 5.07
C GLU A 60 -14.84 9.84 4.96
N LEU A 61 -14.10 10.92 4.71
CA LEU A 61 -12.63 10.88 4.75
C LEU A 61 -12.17 10.85 6.21
N TYR A 62 -11.19 10.02 6.50
CA TYR A 62 -10.56 10.01 7.81
C TYR A 62 -9.57 11.18 7.97
N ASP A 63 -9.52 11.77 9.17
CA ASP A 63 -8.59 12.87 9.46
C ASP A 63 -7.14 12.41 9.32
N ARG A 64 -6.41 12.98 8.36
CA ARG A 64 -5.00 12.67 8.08
C ARG A 64 -4.05 12.93 9.23
N LYS A 65 -4.46 13.74 10.22
CA LYS A 65 -3.67 14.01 11.42
C LYS A 65 -3.82 12.91 12.47
N LYS A 66 -4.77 11.99 12.30
CA LYS A 66 -5.01 10.87 13.19
C LYS A 66 -4.46 9.59 12.58
N SER A 67 -3.91 8.73 13.42
CA SER A 67 -3.50 7.38 13.00
C SER A 67 -4.70 6.46 12.91
N PHE A 68 -4.67 5.53 11.94
CA PHE A 68 -5.66 4.46 11.89
C PHE A 68 -5.58 3.61 13.16
N ASN A 69 -6.75 3.30 13.71
CA ASN A 69 -6.88 2.30 14.77
C ASN A 69 -7.14 0.91 14.16
N VAL A 70 -7.25 -0.10 15.03
CA VAL A 70 -7.34 -1.50 14.61
C VAL A 70 -8.52 -1.79 13.67
N HIS A 71 -9.70 -1.17 13.82
CA HIS A 71 -10.80 -1.49 12.90
C HIS A 71 -10.68 -0.76 11.56
N HIS A 72 -10.09 0.44 11.50
CA HIS A 72 -9.72 1.04 10.21
C HIS A 72 -8.75 0.12 9.47
N LEU A 73 -7.71 -0.38 10.17
CA LEU A 73 -6.74 -1.31 9.60
C LEU A 73 -7.39 -2.63 9.16
N LYS A 74 -8.25 -3.24 9.99
CA LYS A 74 -9.00 -4.47 9.63
C LYS A 74 -9.89 -4.25 8.40
N ALA A 75 -10.56 -3.10 8.29
CA ALA A 75 -11.38 -2.77 7.12
C ALA A 75 -10.52 -2.62 5.86
N ILE A 76 -9.42 -1.86 5.93
CA ILE A 76 -8.47 -1.70 4.80
C ILE A 76 -7.91 -3.07 4.37
N LEU A 77 -7.40 -3.85 5.32
CA LEU A 77 -6.80 -5.16 5.04
C LEU A 77 -7.82 -6.15 4.47
N LYS A 78 -9.09 -6.09 4.89
CA LYS A 78 -10.16 -6.90 4.31
C LYS A 78 -10.41 -6.54 2.86
N GLU A 79 -10.48 -5.26 2.52
CA GLU A 79 -10.66 -4.82 1.12
C GLU A 79 -9.43 -5.12 0.26
N TYR A 80 -8.22 -4.94 0.79
CA TYR A 80 -6.99 -5.37 0.11
C TYR A 80 -6.94 -6.88 -0.11
N GLY A 81 -7.35 -7.67 0.88
CA GLY A 81 -7.45 -9.12 0.74
C GLY A 81 -8.39 -9.52 -0.41
N LYS A 82 -9.55 -8.87 -0.51
CA LYS A 82 -10.47 -9.06 -1.64
C LYS A 82 -9.83 -8.66 -2.97
N PHE A 83 -9.20 -7.49 -3.01
CA PHE A 83 -8.57 -6.96 -4.23
C PHE A 83 -7.43 -7.86 -4.74
N HIS A 84 -6.55 -8.30 -3.84
CA HIS A 84 -5.48 -9.24 -4.17
C HIS A 84 -6.03 -10.60 -4.61
N ALA A 85 -7.08 -11.11 -3.95
CA ALA A 85 -7.73 -12.35 -4.36
C ALA A 85 -8.36 -12.24 -5.76
N LEU A 86 -9.00 -11.11 -6.10
CA LEU A 86 -9.48 -10.86 -7.46
C LEU A 86 -8.33 -10.80 -8.46
N SER A 87 -7.21 -10.17 -8.11
CA SER A 87 -6.02 -10.16 -8.96
C SER A 87 -5.49 -11.58 -9.22
N PHE A 88 -5.47 -12.45 -8.21
CA PHE A 88 -5.09 -13.85 -8.38
C PHE A 88 -6.07 -14.60 -9.29
N ALA A 89 -7.38 -14.42 -9.06
CA ALA A 89 -8.41 -15.03 -9.87
C ALA A 89 -8.31 -14.57 -11.34
N LEU A 90 -8.06 -13.28 -11.57
CA LEU A 90 -7.85 -12.71 -12.90
C LEU A 90 -6.66 -13.35 -13.60
N ARG A 91 -5.51 -13.44 -12.92
CA ARG A 91 -4.31 -14.08 -13.47
C ARG A 91 -4.54 -15.54 -13.83
N ASN A 92 -5.32 -16.26 -13.01
CA ASN A 92 -5.62 -17.68 -13.24
C ASN A 92 -6.63 -17.89 -14.38
N GLN A 93 -7.69 -17.08 -14.44
CA GLN A 93 -8.84 -17.31 -15.32
C GLN A 93 -8.77 -16.53 -16.65
N ARG A 94 -8.02 -15.42 -16.68
CA ARG A 94 -7.92 -14.46 -17.80
C ARG A 94 -6.52 -13.83 -17.87
N LEU A 95 -5.51 -14.68 -18.09
CA LEU A 95 -4.11 -14.30 -18.10
C LEU A 95 -3.79 -13.20 -19.14
N GLU A 96 -4.47 -13.20 -20.27
CA GLU A 96 -4.34 -12.18 -21.31
C GLU A 96 -4.71 -10.79 -20.81
N VAL A 97 -5.81 -10.67 -20.05
CA VAL A 97 -6.25 -9.41 -19.45
C VAL A 97 -5.30 -9.00 -18.33
N PHE A 98 -4.91 -9.95 -17.47
CA PHE A 98 -3.92 -9.70 -16.43
C PHE A 98 -2.63 -9.12 -17.01
N ASN A 99 -2.08 -9.75 -18.05
CA ASN A 99 -0.85 -9.31 -18.69
C ASN A 99 -0.97 -7.90 -19.26
N ILE A 100 -2.10 -7.54 -19.88
CA ILE A 100 -2.29 -6.18 -20.40
C ILE A 100 -2.31 -5.17 -19.24
N LEU A 101 -3.00 -5.48 -18.15
CA LEU A 101 -3.08 -4.63 -16.96
C LEU A 101 -1.78 -4.55 -16.15
N THR A 102 -0.84 -5.46 -16.36
CA THR A 102 0.47 -5.43 -15.68
C THR A 102 1.61 -5.01 -16.60
N THR A 103 1.37 -4.91 -17.91
CA THR A 103 2.35 -4.46 -18.90
C THR A 103 2.16 -2.96 -19.12
N PHE A 104 2.43 -2.17 -18.09
CA PHE A 104 2.60 -0.73 -18.24
C PHE A 104 4.07 -0.41 -18.55
N GLU A 105 4.32 0.60 -19.38
CA GLU A 105 5.68 0.98 -19.75
C GLU A 105 6.51 1.49 -18.56
N THR A 106 5.86 1.98 -17.50
CA THR A 106 6.56 2.55 -16.34
C THR A 106 5.99 2.00 -15.03
N ASP A 107 6.83 1.35 -14.24
CA ASP A 107 6.56 1.13 -12.83
C ASP A 107 6.73 2.46 -12.10
N VAL A 108 5.60 3.04 -11.68
CA VAL A 108 5.53 4.34 -11.00
C VAL A 108 6.39 4.36 -9.73
N PHE A 109 6.40 3.26 -8.98
CA PHE A 109 7.14 3.16 -7.73
C PHE A 109 8.64 3.03 -7.99
N LYS A 110 9.03 2.28 -9.01
CA LYS A 110 10.43 2.23 -9.48
C LYS A 110 10.91 3.60 -9.93
N GLY A 111 10.15 4.30 -10.77
CA GLY A 111 10.50 5.66 -11.23
C GLY A 111 10.63 6.64 -10.05
N PHE A 112 9.75 6.52 -9.06
CA PHE A 112 9.84 7.27 -7.80
C PHE A 112 11.14 6.98 -7.04
N LEU A 113 11.52 5.71 -6.87
CA LEU A 113 12.76 5.33 -6.19
C LEU A 113 14.03 5.71 -6.97
N GLU A 114 13.95 5.79 -8.30
CA GLU A 114 15.04 6.22 -9.16
C GLU A 114 15.33 7.73 -9.05
N ALA A 115 14.33 8.53 -8.66
CA ALA A 115 14.45 9.97 -8.53
C ALA A 115 15.50 10.39 -7.48
N ASP A 116 16.43 11.25 -7.88
CA ASP A 116 17.56 11.69 -7.04
C ASP A 116 17.14 12.28 -5.69
N MET A 117 16.02 13.01 -5.67
CA MET A 117 15.48 13.57 -4.43
C MET A 117 15.10 12.48 -3.43
N ILE A 118 14.50 11.39 -3.91
CA ILE A 118 14.08 10.25 -3.09
C ILE A 118 15.29 9.49 -2.60
N LYS A 119 16.27 9.21 -3.47
CA LYS A 119 17.54 8.57 -3.08
C LYS A 119 18.25 9.35 -1.96
N ARG A 120 18.34 10.68 -2.09
CA ARG A 120 18.92 11.53 -1.04
C ARG A 120 18.13 11.48 0.27
N SER A 121 16.80 11.49 0.20
CA SER A 121 15.93 11.40 1.36
C SER A 121 16.14 10.08 2.13
N LEU A 122 16.18 8.96 1.41
CA LEU A 122 16.43 7.63 1.99
C LEU A 122 17.80 7.55 2.69
N ARG A 123 18.87 8.05 2.05
CA ARG A 123 20.21 8.11 2.66
C ARG A 123 20.22 8.96 3.94
N LYS A 124 19.53 10.10 3.92
CA LYS A 124 19.41 10.97 5.10
C LYS A 124 18.68 10.26 6.25
N ALA A 125 17.65 9.48 5.96
CA ALA A 125 16.94 8.68 6.97
C ALA A 125 17.87 7.66 7.64
N VAL A 126 18.70 6.95 6.87
CA VAL A 126 19.71 6.02 7.40
C VAL A 126 20.74 6.71 8.29
N ILE A 127 21.24 7.87 7.87
CA ILE A 127 22.18 8.66 8.66
C ILE A 127 21.55 9.10 9.98
N ASN A 128 20.30 9.57 9.94
CA ASN A 128 19.55 9.95 11.14
C ASN A 128 19.37 8.76 12.11
N ALA A 129 19.03 7.58 11.59
CA ALA A 129 18.96 6.35 12.38
C ALA A 129 20.27 6.01 13.07
N LEU A 130 21.39 6.05 12.34
CA LEU A 130 22.71 5.81 12.90
C LEU A 130 23.09 6.85 13.97
N ASN A 131 22.75 8.12 13.75
CA ASN A 131 22.98 9.19 14.72
C ASN A 131 22.18 8.97 16.00
N ILE A 132 20.90 8.59 15.91
CA ILE A 132 20.06 8.30 17.08
C ILE A 132 20.62 7.11 17.88
N LEU A 133 21.04 6.04 17.20
CA LEU A 133 21.66 4.89 17.86
C LEU A 133 22.98 5.26 18.56
N LYS A 134 23.78 6.15 17.93
CA LYS A 134 25.02 6.68 18.51
C LYS A 134 24.75 7.56 19.73
N GLU A 135 23.78 8.48 19.65
CA GLU A 135 23.34 9.34 20.75
C GLU A 135 22.88 8.50 21.97
N ARG A 136 22.17 7.39 21.71
CA ARG A 136 21.71 6.43 22.74
C ARG A 136 22.80 5.48 23.24
N ARG A 137 24.01 5.51 22.65
CA ARG A 137 25.12 4.59 22.93
C ARG A 137 24.79 3.11 22.71
N ASP A 138 23.82 2.80 21.86
CA ASP A 138 23.42 1.42 21.55
C ASP A 138 24.28 0.85 20.41
N LEU A 139 25.54 0.60 20.71
CA LEU A 139 26.54 0.17 19.73
C LEU A 139 26.25 -1.21 19.15
N ASN A 140 25.59 -2.08 19.91
CA ASN A 140 25.18 -3.41 19.45
C ASN A 140 24.09 -3.30 18.38
N LEU A 141 23.03 -2.54 18.66
CA LEU A 141 21.95 -2.30 17.71
C LEU A 141 22.45 -1.56 16.47
N MET A 142 23.37 -0.60 16.64
CA MET A 142 24.03 0.07 15.51
C MET A 142 24.83 -0.90 14.62
N LYS A 143 25.58 -1.83 15.22
CA LYS A 143 26.31 -2.87 14.47
C LYS A 143 25.35 -3.78 13.71
N LYS A 144 24.25 -4.19 14.34
CA LYS A 144 23.19 -4.98 13.70
C LYS A 144 22.52 -4.21 12.54
N PHE A 145 22.17 -2.93 12.74
CA PHE A 145 21.59 -2.09 11.69
C PHE A 145 22.51 -1.97 10.47
N LYS A 146 23.80 -1.70 10.69
CA LYS A 146 24.80 -1.64 9.60
C LYS A 146 24.93 -2.95 8.84
N LYS A 147 24.76 -4.11 9.50
CA LYS A 147 24.75 -5.42 8.83
C LYS A 147 23.53 -5.61 7.90
N LEU A 148 22.40 -4.96 8.18
CA LEU A 148 21.23 -5.00 7.30
C LEU A 148 21.44 -4.17 6.03
N LEU A 149 22.24 -3.11 6.11
CA LEU A 149 22.56 -2.21 5.00
C LEU A 149 23.65 -2.83 4.09
N LYS A 150 23.28 -3.86 3.33
CA LYS A 150 24.20 -4.57 2.42
C LYS A 150 24.71 -3.69 1.26
N LYS A 151 23.94 -2.67 0.89
CA LYS A 151 24.26 -1.65 -0.12
C LYS A 151 23.45 -0.38 0.14
N ASP A 152 23.48 0.58 -0.79
CA ASP A 152 22.67 1.79 -0.70
C ASP A 152 21.18 1.46 -0.55
N THR A 153 20.48 2.16 0.34
CA THR A 153 19.07 1.83 0.68
C THR A 153 18.14 2.00 -0.50
N ALA A 154 18.38 2.98 -1.37
CA ALA A 154 17.58 3.12 -2.58
C ALA A 154 17.80 1.91 -3.52
N ASP A 155 19.05 1.47 -3.68
CA ASP A 155 19.36 0.30 -4.50
C ASP A 155 18.79 -0.99 -3.89
N MET A 156 18.72 -1.11 -2.56
CA MET A 156 18.06 -2.24 -1.89
C MET A 156 16.56 -2.26 -2.18
N LEU A 157 15.90 -1.11 -2.12
CA LEU A 157 14.48 -0.99 -2.45
C LEU A 157 14.21 -1.23 -3.93
N LEU A 158 15.09 -0.75 -4.81
CA LEU A 158 15.00 -0.97 -6.26
C LEU A 158 15.11 -2.45 -6.61
N ASP A 159 16.01 -3.20 -5.98
CA ASP A 159 16.09 -4.66 -6.16
C ASP A 159 14.78 -5.33 -5.74
N LEU A 160 14.25 -4.96 -4.56
CA LEU A 160 13.02 -5.55 -4.02
C LEU A 160 11.82 -5.34 -4.94
N VAL A 161 11.66 -4.14 -5.48
CA VAL A 161 10.51 -3.83 -6.37
C VAL A 161 10.72 -4.36 -7.79
N SER A 162 11.96 -4.63 -8.17
CA SER A 162 12.29 -5.24 -9.46
C SER A 162 12.25 -6.77 -9.44
N GLU A 163 12.05 -7.38 -8.26
CA GLU A 163 12.00 -8.83 -8.10
C GLU A 163 10.75 -9.41 -8.76
N LYS A 164 10.94 -10.46 -9.56
CA LYS A 164 9.83 -11.17 -10.21
C LYS A 164 9.27 -12.21 -9.25
N GLU A 165 8.27 -11.83 -8.47
CA GLU A 165 7.55 -12.73 -7.57
C GLU A 165 6.48 -13.53 -8.33
N PRO A 166 6.55 -14.88 -8.37
CA PRO A 166 5.53 -15.73 -9.00
C PRO A 166 4.13 -15.56 -8.41
N GLN A 167 4.01 -15.08 -7.17
CA GLN A 167 2.75 -14.78 -6.51
C GLN A 167 2.38 -13.29 -6.51
N SER A 168 2.98 -12.49 -7.40
CA SER A 168 2.63 -11.07 -7.58
C SER A 168 1.18 -10.85 -7.98
N VAL A 169 0.60 -9.78 -7.44
CA VAL A 169 -0.76 -9.31 -7.68
C VAL A 169 -0.75 -7.83 -8.04
N ILE A 170 -1.83 -7.36 -8.66
CA ILE A 170 -2.09 -5.93 -8.85
C ILE A 170 -2.34 -5.32 -7.47
N LEU A 171 -1.64 -4.22 -7.17
CA LEU A 171 -1.70 -3.51 -5.90
C LEU A 171 -2.44 -2.18 -6.06
N HIS A 172 -3.04 -1.68 -4.97
CA HIS A 172 -3.55 -0.30 -4.93
C HIS A 172 -2.39 0.73 -5.01
N GLY A 173 -1.21 0.39 -4.48
CA GLY A 173 0.02 1.18 -4.64
C GLY A 173 0.17 2.43 -3.75
N ASP A 174 -0.92 2.96 -3.18
CA ASP A 174 -0.88 4.13 -2.29
C ASP A 174 -1.88 3.99 -1.13
N CYS A 175 -1.36 3.53 0.01
CA CYS A 175 -2.13 3.36 1.25
C CYS A 175 -2.22 4.62 2.11
N TRP A 176 -2.04 5.81 1.51
CA TRP A 176 -2.21 7.05 2.24
C TRP A 176 -3.69 7.29 2.59
N ASN A 177 -3.92 7.96 3.72
CA ASN A 177 -5.23 7.98 4.36
C ASN A 177 -6.31 8.69 3.52
N ASN A 178 -5.91 9.60 2.64
CA ASN A 178 -6.79 10.34 1.73
C ASN A 178 -7.35 9.46 0.60
N ASN A 179 -6.81 8.25 0.42
CA ASN A 179 -7.31 7.28 -0.56
C ASN A 179 -8.36 6.33 0.03
N PHE A 180 -8.66 6.45 1.33
CA PHE A 180 -9.68 5.65 1.99
C PHE A 180 -10.83 6.54 2.48
N MET A 181 -12.04 6.08 2.22
CA MET A 181 -13.25 6.61 2.85
C MET A 181 -13.93 5.50 3.66
N PHE A 182 -14.47 5.87 4.81
CA PHE A 182 -15.10 4.94 5.74
C PHE A 182 -16.57 5.28 5.91
N LYS A 183 -17.41 4.26 5.99
CA LYS A 183 -18.83 4.40 6.33
C LYS A 183 -19.06 3.85 7.73
N TYR A 184 -19.46 4.71 8.65
CA TYR A 184 -19.69 4.38 10.05
C TYR A 184 -21.17 4.00 10.27
N GLN A 185 -21.48 3.04 11.15
CA GLN A 185 -22.86 2.65 11.46
C GLN A 185 -23.46 3.59 12.52
N GLU A 186 -24.72 3.99 12.36
CA GLU A 186 -25.44 4.97 13.20
C GLU A 186 -25.61 4.59 14.69
N GLN A 187 -25.20 3.38 15.10
CA GLN A 187 -25.30 2.87 16.48
C GLN A 187 -24.04 2.15 16.95
N ALA A 188 -22.93 2.24 16.20
CA ALA A 188 -21.67 1.79 16.74
C ALA A 188 -21.30 2.73 17.91
N PRO A 189 -20.90 2.20 19.08
CA PRO A 189 -20.39 3.05 20.15
C PRO A 189 -19.31 3.98 19.59
N ALA A 190 -19.14 5.15 20.23
CA ALA A 190 -18.04 6.05 19.90
C ALA A 190 -16.78 5.21 19.80
N PHE A 191 -16.08 5.28 18.68
CA PHE A 191 -15.08 4.29 18.32
C PHE A 191 -13.95 4.24 19.37
N GLU A 192 -13.76 5.34 20.11
CA GLU A 192 -12.91 5.45 21.30
C GLU A 192 -13.23 4.44 22.44
N GLU A 193 -14.34 3.70 22.37
CA GLU A 193 -14.83 2.78 23.41
C GLU A 193 -14.58 1.28 23.11
N LEU A 194 -13.95 0.94 21.98
CA LEU A 194 -13.60 -0.45 21.62
C LEU A 194 -12.25 -0.86 22.25
N ARG A 195 -12.24 -1.94 23.05
CA ARG A 195 -11.08 -2.35 23.86
C ARG A 195 -9.90 -2.93 23.06
N GLU A 196 -8.71 -2.68 23.61
CA GLU A 196 -7.35 -2.73 23.02
C GLU A 196 -6.64 -4.09 23.06
N ASP A 197 -7.25 -5.11 23.62
CA ASP A 197 -6.63 -6.38 23.92
C ASP A 197 -6.67 -7.34 22.71
N GLU A 198 -5.75 -7.14 21.75
CA GLU A 198 -4.77 -8.17 21.33
C GLU A 198 -4.08 -7.87 19.97
N THR A 199 -2.77 -7.60 20.09
CA THR A 199 -1.65 -7.59 19.13
C THR A 199 -1.53 -6.53 18.01
N PHE A 200 -0.30 -6.02 17.97
CA PHE A 200 0.28 -4.90 17.23
C PHE A 200 0.19 -5.01 15.70
N GLY A 201 0.03 -3.86 15.03
CA GLY A 201 0.28 -3.71 13.59
C GLY A 201 0.98 -2.37 13.34
N ASP A 202 2.21 -2.44 12.82
CA ASP A 202 3.06 -1.28 12.56
C ASP A 202 2.51 -0.37 11.45
N MET A 203 2.64 0.96 11.67
CA MET A 203 2.51 2.00 10.64
C MET A 203 3.81 2.79 10.58
N LEU A 204 4.48 2.78 9.42
CA LEU A 204 5.66 3.58 9.14
C LEU A 204 5.22 4.99 8.69
N ILE A 205 5.23 5.95 9.60
CA ILE A 205 5.34 7.37 9.27
C ILE A 205 6.75 7.82 9.68
N LEU A 206 7.49 8.39 8.73
CA LEU A 206 8.75 9.12 8.99
C LEU A 206 8.40 10.46 9.65
N ASP A 207 8.00 10.42 10.92
CA ASP A 207 7.96 11.61 11.76
C ASP A 207 9.36 11.82 12.35
N ASN A 208 10.01 12.90 11.92
CA ASN A 208 11.37 13.27 12.35
C ASN A 208 11.38 13.97 13.72
N GLU A 209 10.24 14.21 14.37
CA GLU A 209 10.19 15.04 15.58
C GLU A 209 10.25 14.24 16.89
N ARG A 210 10.06 12.91 16.87
CA ARG A 210 10.06 12.06 18.08
C ARG A 210 11.17 11.03 18.08
N LYS A 211 12.39 11.47 18.46
CA LYS A 211 13.59 10.61 18.56
C LYS A 211 13.36 9.34 19.41
N ASP A 212 12.57 9.40 20.49
CA ASP A 212 12.25 8.23 21.32
C ASP A 212 11.43 7.18 20.57
N LEU A 213 10.35 7.59 19.91
CA LEU A 213 9.49 6.68 19.13
C LEU A 213 10.27 6.04 17.98
N TYR A 214 11.12 6.83 17.33
CA TYR A 214 11.98 6.34 16.25
C TYR A 214 12.99 5.31 16.74
N TYR A 215 13.63 5.54 17.90
CA TYR A 215 14.53 4.56 18.52
C TYR A 215 13.80 3.24 18.84
N GLN A 216 12.60 3.31 19.44
CA GLN A 216 11.83 2.11 19.78
C GLN A 216 11.45 1.29 18.54
N ARG A 217 11.04 1.95 17.45
CA ARG A 217 10.73 1.28 16.17
C ARG A 217 11.95 0.61 15.55
N ILE A 218 13.08 1.32 15.47
CA ILE A 218 14.34 0.76 14.97
C ILE A 218 14.76 -0.44 15.81
N LYS A 219 14.68 -0.32 17.14
CA LYS A 219 15.00 -1.39 18.06
C LYS A 219 14.12 -2.61 17.81
N ALA A 220 12.80 -2.45 17.75
CA ALA A 220 11.87 -3.54 17.52
C ALA A 220 12.15 -4.29 16.21
N VAL A 221 12.31 -3.55 15.10
CA VAL A 221 12.58 -4.14 13.78
C VAL A 221 13.91 -4.88 13.77
N ILE A 222 14.99 -4.25 14.22
CA ILE A 222 16.31 -4.91 14.21
C ILE A 222 16.33 -6.11 15.17
N SER A 223 15.73 -5.99 16.36
CA SER A 223 15.61 -7.11 17.29
C SER A 223 14.93 -8.30 16.62
N HIS A 224 13.79 -8.10 15.96
CA HIS A 224 13.07 -9.16 15.26
C HIS A 224 13.94 -9.93 14.25
N TYR A 225 14.74 -9.23 13.43
CA TYR A 225 15.63 -9.87 12.45
C TYR A 225 16.83 -10.61 13.06
N PHE A 226 17.23 -10.27 14.29
CA PHE A 226 18.43 -10.83 14.94
C PHE A 226 18.13 -11.68 16.19
N GLU A 227 16.87 -11.83 16.60
CA GLU A 227 16.44 -12.70 17.70
C GLU A 227 16.16 -14.14 17.22
N ASN A 228 15.91 -14.34 15.92
CA ASN A 228 15.72 -15.66 15.29
C ASN A 228 16.99 -16.24 14.63
N THR A 229 18.17 -15.68 14.93
CA THR A 229 19.46 -16.19 14.44
C THR A 229 20.29 -16.73 15.61
N VAL A 230 19.88 -17.90 16.10
CA VAL A 230 20.67 -18.77 16.98
C VAL A 230 20.83 -20.12 16.29
#